data_AF-A0A8D1DYL5-F1
#
_entry.id   AF-A0A8D1DYL5-F1
#
_cell.length_a   1.000
_cell.length_b   1.000
_cell.length_c   1.000
_cell.angle_alpha   90.00
_cell.angle_beta   90.00
_cell.angle_gamma   90.00
#
_symmetry.space_group_name_H-M   'P 1'
#
loop_
_entity.id
_entity.type
_entity.pdbx_description
1 polymer ?
#
loop_
_entity_poly.entity_id
_entity_poly.type
_entity_poly.pdbx_seq_one_letter_code
_entity_poly.pdbx_strand_id
1 'polypeptide(L)'
;LRIMGPGALFLLLSGTLALTGTQAGPHSLSYFYTAVSRPDRGDSRFFIVGYVDDTQFVRFDSDAPNAKMEPRAQWIQQEGPEYWDRETQISKETAQNYRVSLNNLRGYYNQSEAGERRGPGSRP
;
A
#
# COMPACT_ATOMS: atom_id res chain seq x y z
N LEU A 1 4.67 66.82 9.33
CA LEU A 1 4.07 65.50 9.02
C LEU A 1 5.09 64.73 8.17
N ARG A 2 5.76 63.70 8.71
CA ARG A 2 6.84 62.98 8.01
C ARG A 2 6.24 61.83 7.22
N ILE A 3 6.32 61.90 5.89
CA ILE A 3 5.81 60.86 4.98
C ILE A 3 6.68 59.61 5.16
N MET A 4 6.04 58.50 5.53
CA MET A 4 6.70 57.21 5.68
C MET A 4 7.07 56.67 4.29
N GLY A 5 8.35 56.41 4.05
CA GLY A 5 8.85 55.97 2.74
C GLY A 5 8.35 54.57 2.33
N PRO A 6 8.31 54.27 1.02
CA PRO A 6 7.72 53.04 0.47
C PRO A 6 8.35 51.73 0.97
N GLY A 7 9.58 51.77 1.52
CA GLY A 7 10.24 50.60 2.11
C GLY A 7 9.63 50.10 3.42
N ALA A 8 8.97 50.96 4.20
CA ALA A 8 8.32 50.55 5.45
C ALA A 8 7.00 49.82 5.24
N LEU A 9 6.29 50.11 4.13
CA LEU A 9 5.07 49.40 3.74
C LEU A 9 5.35 47.96 3.27
N PHE A 10 6.48 47.75 2.57
CA PHE A 10 6.90 46.43 2.08
C PHE A 10 7.22 45.45 3.22
N LEU A 11 7.87 45.92 4.28
CA LEU A 11 8.16 45.08 5.46
C LEU A 11 6.88 44.68 6.23
N LEU A 12 5.88 45.57 6.27
CA LEU A 12 4.58 45.28 6.87
C LEU A 12 3.78 44.24 6.06
N LEU A 13 3.81 44.29 4.73
CA LEU A 13 3.18 43.27 3.88
C LEU A 13 3.92 41.91 3.92
N SER A 14 5.26 41.92 3.96
CA SER A 14 6.06 40.70 4.10
C SER A 14 5.90 40.02 5.47
N GLY A 15 5.61 40.79 6.52
CA GLY A 15 5.35 40.25 7.87
C GLY A 15 4.01 39.52 8.00
N THR A 16 3.01 39.86 7.19
CA THR A 16 1.70 39.19 7.21
C THR A 16 1.67 37.85 6.47
N LEU A 17 2.51 37.65 5.44
CA LEU A 17 2.58 36.37 4.72
C LEU A 17 3.33 35.28 5.50
N ALA A 18 4.12 35.64 6.52
CA ALA A 18 4.97 34.70 7.25
C ALA A 18 4.25 33.91 8.36
N LEU A 19 2.95 34.16 8.60
CA LEU A 19 2.20 33.60 9.74
C LEU A 19 1.06 32.65 9.37
N THR A 20 0.88 32.29 8.10
CA THR A 20 0.11 31.09 7.77
C THR A 20 1.02 29.87 7.87
N GLY A 21 1.41 29.55 9.10
CA GLY A 21 1.93 28.23 9.39
C GLY A 21 0.82 27.22 9.08
N THR A 22 0.89 26.57 7.92
CA THR A 22 0.09 25.38 7.64
C THR A 22 0.58 24.29 8.58
N GLN A 23 0.03 24.24 9.79
CA GLN A 23 0.21 23.08 10.64
C GLN A 23 -0.44 21.90 9.91
N ALA A 24 0.38 21.04 9.33
CA ALA A 24 -0.09 19.82 8.71
C ALA A 24 -0.82 19.01 9.80
N GLY A 25 -2.03 18.55 9.49
CA GLY A 25 -2.77 17.64 10.36
C GLY A 25 -2.01 16.31 10.54
N PRO A 26 -2.53 15.39 11.37
CA PRO A 26 -1.97 14.05 11.43
C PRO A 26 -2.06 13.38 10.05
N HIS A 27 -1.02 12.62 9.70
CA HIS A 27 -0.96 11.81 8.49
C HIS A 27 -0.97 10.32 8.86
N SER A 28 -1.39 9.47 7.92
CA SER A 28 -1.42 8.02 8.10
C SER A 28 -0.81 7.27 6.91
N LEU A 29 -0.29 6.08 7.17
CA LEU A 29 0.18 5.14 6.16
C LEU A 29 -0.46 3.79 6.46
N SER A 30 -1.11 3.19 5.46
CA SER A 30 -1.79 1.89 5.61
C SER A 30 -1.46 0.97 4.45
N TYR A 31 -1.26 -0.32 4.76
CA TYR A 31 -1.10 -1.38 3.76
C TYR A 31 -2.09 -2.50 4.01
N PHE A 32 -2.77 -2.93 2.95
CA PHE A 32 -3.70 -4.04 2.97
C PHE A 32 -3.13 -5.20 2.16
N TYR A 33 -2.87 -6.31 2.84
CA TYR A 33 -2.37 -7.55 2.26
C TYR A 33 -3.51 -8.54 2.19
N THR A 34 -3.84 -9.00 0.99
CA THR A 34 -4.95 -9.94 0.80
C THR A 34 -4.47 -11.13 -0.01
N ALA A 35 -4.78 -12.33 0.49
CA ALA A 35 -4.62 -13.57 -0.25
C ALA A 35 -5.95 -14.31 -0.34
N VAL A 36 -6.26 -14.83 -1.52
CA VAL A 36 -7.51 -15.56 -1.81
C VAL A 36 -7.16 -16.90 -2.43
N SER A 37 -7.51 -18.00 -1.77
CA SER A 37 -7.37 -19.36 -2.33
C SER A 37 -8.29 -19.53 -3.54
N ARG A 38 -7.78 -20.12 -4.62
CA ARG A 38 -8.56 -20.44 -5.83
C ARG A 38 -8.38 -21.90 -6.21
N PRO A 39 -9.24 -22.79 -5.68
CA PRO A 39 -9.15 -24.23 -5.90
C PRO A 39 -9.18 -24.61 -7.38
N ASP A 40 -9.97 -23.87 -8.17
CA ASP A 40 -10.13 -24.03 -9.62
C ASP A 40 -8.85 -23.79 -10.42
N ARG A 41 -7.88 -23.07 -9.84
CA ARG A 41 -6.60 -22.74 -10.49
C ARG A 41 -5.39 -23.38 -9.83
N GLY A 42 -5.58 -24.11 -8.72
CA GLY A 42 -4.51 -24.74 -7.96
C GLY A 42 -3.53 -23.75 -7.30
N ASP A 43 -3.87 -22.47 -7.22
CA ASP A 43 -3.02 -21.41 -6.64
C ASP A 43 -3.84 -20.35 -5.88
N SER A 44 -3.17 -19.44 -5.19
CA SER A 44 -3.78 -18.29 -4.52
C SER A 44 -3.58 -17.00 -5.32
N ARG A 45 -4.55 -16.08 -5.27
CA ARG A 45 -4.30 -14.67 -5.65
C ARG A 45 -3.69 -13.98 -4.46
N PHE A 46 -2.70 -13.15 -4.68
CA PHE A 46 -2.19 -12.24 -3.67
C PHE A 46 -2.12 -10.83 -4.23
N PHE A 47 -2.56 -9.85 -3.45
CA PHE A 47 -2.42 -8.45 -3.81
C PHE A 47 -2.19 -7.57 -2.58
N ILE A 48 -1.47 -6.48 -2.81
CA ILE A 48 -1.15 -5.45 -1.81
C ILE A 48 -1.69 -4.12 -2.30
N VAL A 49 -2.26 -3.34 -1.40
CA VAL A 49 -2.65 -1.95 -1.66
C VAL A 49 -2.09 -1.06 -0.56
N GLY A 50 -1.35 -0.02 -0.94
CA GLY A 50 -0.81 0.98 -0.02
C GLY A 50 -1.52 2.33 -0.14
N TYR A 51 -1.82 2.95 0.99
CA TYR A 51 -2.44 4.26 1.12
C TYR A 51 -1.56 5.19 1.96
N VAL A 52 -1.32 6.40 1.48
CA VAL A 52 -0.90 7.54 2.31
C VAL A 52 -2.11 8.43 2.47
N ASP A 53 -2.48 8.68 3.72
CA ASP A 53 -3.79 9.21 4.09
C ASP A 53 -4.89 8.36 3.42
N ASP A 54 -5.80 8.98 2.67
CA ASP A 54 -6.85 8.26 1.94
C ASP A 54 -6.50 8.04 0.46
N THR A 55 -5.25 8.29 0.06
CA THR A 55 -4.82 8.20 -1.34
C THR A 55 -4.02 6.92 -1.58
N GLN A 56 -4.56 6.06 -2.44
CA GLN A 56 -3.83 4.89 -2.89
C GLN A 56 -2.59 5.33 -3.67
N PHE A 57 -1.41 4.92 -3.22
CA PHE A 57 -0.15 5.31 -3.86
C PHE A 57 0.61 4.15 -4.48
N VAL A 58 0.39 2.91 -4.03
CA VAL A 58 1.01 1.71 -4.61
C VAL A 58 0.04 0.53 -4.69
N ARG A 59 0.30 -0.38 -5.62
CA ARG A 59 -0.41 -1.65 -5.76
C ARG A 59 0.53 -2.76 -6.24
N PHE A 60 0.37 -3.96 -5.70
CA PHE A 60 0.92 -5.19 -6.27
C PHE A 60 -0.22 -6.17 -6.53
N ASP A 61 -0.16 -6.92 -7.64
CA ASP A 61 -1.12 -7.98 -7.96
C ASP A 61 -0.36 -9.19 -8.56
N SER A 62 -0.44 -10.35 -7.90
CA SER A 62 0.26 -11.56 -8.33
C SER A 62 -0.24 -12.11 -9.66
N ASP A 63 -1.47 -11.76 -10.04
CA ASP A 63 -2.09 -12.22 -11.30
C ASP A 63 -1.73 -11.35 -12.50
N ALA A 64 -1.08 -10.20 -12.28
CA ALA A 64 -0.68 -9.36 -13.38
C ALA A 64 0.36 -10.10 -14.26
N PRO A 65 0.29 -9.98 -15.61
CA PRO A 65 1.23 -10.66 -16.52
C PRO A 65 2.71 -10.38 -16.22
N ASN A 66 3.00 -9.20 -15.64
CA ASN A 66 4.30 -8.85 -15.10
C ASN A 66 4.12 -8.34 -13.67
N ALA A 67 3.85 -9.25 -12.73
CA ALA A 67 3.62 -8.93 -11.33
C ALA A 67 4.80 -8.14 -10.73
N LYS A 68 4.55 -6.85 -10.49
CA LYS A 68 5.47 -5.88 -9.89
C LYS A 68 4.72 -4.87 -9.04
N MET A 69 5.43 -4.15 -8.19
CA MET A 69 4.86 -3.02 -7.47
C MET A 69 4.64 -1.87 -8.46
N GLU A 70 3.43 -1.31 -8.47
CA GLU A 70 3.02 -0.28 -9.41
C GLU A 70 2.69 1.03 -8.69
N PRO A 71 3.13 2.18 -9.23
CA PRO A 71 2.71 3.48 -8.74
C PRO A 71 1.22 3.72 -9.05
N ARG A 72 0.49 4.29 -8.08
CA ARG A 72 -0.93 4.66 -8.20
C ARG A 72 -1.18 6.15 -7.99
N ALA A 73 -0.15 6.90 -7.61
CA ALA A 73 -0.14 8.35 -7.57
C ALA A 73 1.06 8.90 -8.36
N GLN A 74 0.99 10.15 -8.83
CA GLN A 74 2.05 10.76 -9.64
C GLN A 74 3.34 10.97 -8.84
N TRP A 75 3.21 11.41 -7.58
CA TRP A 75 4.34 11.79 -6.74
C TRP A 75 5.29 10.62 -6.41
N ILE A 76 4.80 9.38 -6.37
CA ILE A 76 5.67 8.22 -6.08
C ILE A 76 6.48 7.80 -7.31
N GLN A 77 6.12 8.23 -8.52
CA GLN A 77 6.84 7.86 -9.75
C GLN A 77 8.27 8.41 -9.81
N GLN A 78 8.59 9.40 -8.95
CA GLN A 78 9.94 9.94 -8.83
C GLN A 78 10.94 8.96 -8.21
N GLU A 79 10.47 7.89 -7.55
CA GLU A 79 11.32 6.86 -6.98
C GLU A 79 12.10 6.09 -8.05
N GLY A 80 13.35 5.77 -7.74
CA GLY A 80 14.27 5.09 -8.65
C GLY A 80 13.93 3.61 -8.88
N PRO A 81 14.53 2.98 -9.91
CA PRO A 81 14.30 1.57 -10.22
C PRO A 81 14.65 0.64 -9.05
N GLU A 82 15.66 0.96 -8.24
CA GLU A 82 16.07 0.16 -7.09
C GLU A 82 14.97 0.06 -6.03
N TYR A 83 14.19 1.12 -5.83
CA TYR A 83 13.03 1.11 -4.94
C TYR A 83 11.96 0.15 -5.47
N TRP A 84 11.59 0.29 -6.75
CA TRP A 84 10.54 -0.54 -7.35
C TRP A 84 10.92 -2.01 -7.42
N ASP A 85 12.18 -2.33 -7.71
CA ASP A 85 12.69 -3.70 -7.73
C ASP A 85 12.65 -4.32 -6.33
N ARG A 86 13.07 -3.56 -5.30
CA ARG A 86 13.01 -4.01 -3.90
C ARG A 86 11.59 -4.26 -3.44
N GLU A 87 10.67 -3.30 -3.63
CA GLU A 87 9.27 -3.44 -3.21
C GLU A 87 8.56 -4.57 -3.98
N THR A 88 8.92 -4.78 -5.24
CA THR A 88 8.45 -5.92 -6.03
C THR A 88 8.92 -7.24 -5.45
N GLN A 89 10.20 -7.35 -5.10
CA GLN A 89 10.78 -8.57 -4.53
C GLN A 89 10.13 -8.91 -3.18
N ILE A 90 9.99 -7.92 -2.30
CA ILE A 90 9.30 -8.07 -1.00
C ILE A 90 7.87 -8.55 -1.21
N SER A 91 7.15 -7.98 -2.19
CA SER A 91 5.77 -8.37 -2.49
C SER A 91 5.67 -9.82 -2.98
N LYS A 92 6.61 -10.26 -3.83
CA LYS A 92 6.67 -11.64 -4.32
C LYS A 92 6.96 -12.64 -3.19
N GLU A 93 7.91 -12.33 -2.30
CA GLU A 93 8.21 -13.15 -1.13
C GLU A 93 7.01 -13.22 -0.17
N THR A 94 6.34 -12.09 0.05
CA THR A 94 5.12 -12.04 0.87
C THR A 94 4.01 -12.90 0.26
N ALA A 95 3.84 -12.89 -1.07
CA ALA A 95 2.88 -13.77 -1.74
C ALA A 95 3.14 -15.26 -1.44
N GLN A 96 4.41 -15.67 -1.45
CA GLN A 96 4.79 -17.05 -1.10
C GLN A 96 4.47 -17.40 0.36
N ASN A 97 4.73 -16.49 1.29
CA ASN A 97 4.40 -16.67 2.70
C ASN A 97 2.89 -16.81 2.93
N TYR A 98 2.09 -16.01 2.23
CA TYR A 98 0.62 -16.12 2.29
C TYR A 98 0.11 -17.42 1.68
N ARG A 99 0.71 -17.91 0.58
CA ARG A 99 0.38 -19.22 0.01
C ARG A 99 0.59 -20.35 1.03
N VAL A 100 1.72 -20.35 1.74
CA VAL A 100 2.00 -21.33 2.80
C VAL A 100 0.99 -21.17 3.95
N SER A 101 0.70 -19.93 4.35
CA SER A 101 -0.25 -19.63 5.43
C SER A 101 -1.66 -20.13 5.10
N LEU A 102 -2.13 -19.94 3.87
CA LEU A 102 -3.42 -20.46 3.40
C LEU A 102 -3.47 -21.99 3.47
N ASN A 103 -2.40 -22.69 3.07
CA ASN A 103 -2.32 -24.14 3.18
C ASN A 103 -2.36 -24.62 4.63
N ASN A 104 -1.67 -23.92 5.54
CA ASN A 104 -1.69 -24.24 6.97
C ASN A 104 -3.09 -24.03 7.57
N LEU A 105 -3.73 -22.89 7.26
CA LEU A 105 -5.09 -22.60 7.72
C LEU A 105 -6.10 -23.64 7.21
N ARG A 106 -5.98 -24.05 5.94
CA ARG A 106 -6.81 -25.11 5.36
C ARG A 106 -6.70 -26.41 6.18
N GLY A 107 -5.47 -26.80 6.56
CA GLY A 107 -5.23 -27.95 7.43
C GLY A 107 -5.84 -27.78 8.83
N TYR A 108 -5.61 -26.64 9.48
CA TYR A 108 -6.13 -26.37 10.83
C TYR A 108 -7.66 -26.40 10.92
N TYR A 109 -8.34 -25.93 9.88
CA TYR A 109 -9.79 -25.91 9.82
C TYR A 109 -10.40 -27.16 9.16
N ASN A 110 -9.59 -28.18 8.85
CA ASN A 110 -10.01 -29.39 8.13
C ASN A 110 -10.82 -29.04 6.86
N GLN A 111 -10.36 -28.03 6.11
CA GLN A 111 -11.00 -27.62 4.87
C GLN A 111 -10.52 -28.51 3.72
N SER A 112 -11.42 -28.85 2.81
CA SER A 112 -11.12 -29.52 1.55
C SER A 112 -10.37 -28.57 0.62
N GLU A 113 -9.79 -29.13 -0.46
CA GLU A 113 -9.18 -28.28 -1.49
C GLU A 113 -10.18 -27.31 -2.11
N ALA A 114 -11.45 -27.71 -2.20
CA ALA A 114 -12.56 -26.88 -2.69
C ALA A 114 -13.03 -25.80 -1.70
N GLY A 115 -12.43 -25.71 -0.51
CA GLY A 115 -12.79 -24.71 0.51
C GLY A 115 -13.99 -25.10 1.39
N GLU A 116 -14.47 -26.34 1.29
CA GLU A 116 -15.56 -26.85 2.13
C GLU A 116 -15.02 -27.44 3.44
N ARG A 117 -15.73 -27.26 4.56
CA ARG A 117 -15.35 -27.90 5.82
C ARG A 117 -15.58 -29.41 5.71
N ARG A 118 -14.53 -30.20 5.86
CA ARG A 118 -14.64 -31.66 5.90
C ARG A 118 -15.30 -32.11 7.21
N GLY A 119 -16.08 -33.18 7.14
CA GLY A 119 -16.68 -33.82 8.31
C GLY A 119 -15.62 -34.46 9.22
N PRO A 120 -15.95 -34.73 10.50
CA PRO A 120 -15.05 -35.42 11.43
C PRO A 120 -14.62 -36.79 10.86
N GLY A 121 -13.31 -37.07 10.82
CA GLY A 121 -12.77 -38.37 10.37
C GLY A 121 -12.36 -38.44 8.89
N SER A 122 -12.48 -37.36 8.14
CA SER A 122 -11.99 -37.29 6.76
C SER A 122 -10.46 -37.31 6.74
N ARG A 123 -9.83 -38.29 6.07
CA ARG A 123 -8.37 -38.32 5.87
C ARG A 123 -7.92 -37.20 4.91
N PRO A 124 -6.66 -36.71 5.03
CA PRO A 124 -6.10 -35.67 4.16
C PRO A 124 -6.24 -36.02 2.67
#